data_AF-A0A1Q7KAJ3-F1
#
_entry.id   AF-A0A1Q7KAJ3-F1
#
_cell.length_a   1.000
_cell.length_b   1.000
_cell.length_c   1.000
_cell.angle_alpha   90.00
_cell.angle_beta   90.00
_cell.angle_gamma   90.00
#
_symmetry.space_group_name_H-M   'P 1'
#
loop_
_entity.id
_entity.type
_entity.pdbx_description
1 polymer ?
#
loop_
_entity_poly.entity_id
_entity_poly.type
_entity_poly.pdbx_seq_one_letter_code
_entity_poly.pdbx_strand_id
1 'polypeptide(L)'
;MAEDKFKVDILNDSIKFYLPRVEGYLEVVRDMSSKYKGMSLIEFDGYFEGKFEPTKYMRVEIHTNNIDEECMMKEANRIRLALNQKSLAFEFNNKLMLVSES
;
A
#
# COMPACT_ATOMS: atom_id res chain seq x y z
N MET A 1 29.88 -25.34 18.59
CA MET A 1 28.66 -24.52 18.50
C MET A 1 28.58 -24.06 17.06
N ALA A 2 27.52 -24.41 16.32
CA ALA A 2 27.37 -23.93 14.96
C ALA A 2 27.17 -22.42 15.03
N GLU A 3 28.03 -21.64 14.39
CA GLU A 3 27.78 -20.23 14.16
C GLU A 3 26.54 -20.14 13.25
N ASP A 4 25.43 -19.66 13.79
CA ASP A 4 24.23 -19.41 13.00
C ASP A 4 24.54 -18.29 12.01
N LYS A 5 24.84 -18.68 10.77
CA LYS A 5 25.01 -17.75 9.64
C LYS A 5 23.64 -17.31 9.15
N PHE A 6 23.07 -16.28 9.77
CA PHE A 6 21.88 -15.59 9.26
C PHE A 6 22.25 -14.21 8.73
N LYS A 7 21.46 -13.73 7.76
CA LYS A 7 21.55 -12.37 7.24
C LYS A 7 20.32 -11.59 7.69
N VAL A 8 20.54 -10.39 8.23
CA VAL A 8 19.48 -9.44 8.56
C VAL A 8 19.54 -8.31 7.53
N ASP A 9 18.40 -8.03 6.91
CA ASP A 9 18.21 -6.86 6.07
C ASP A 9 17.26 -5.89 6.80
N ILE A 10 17.70 -4.65 7.01
CA ILE A 10 16.87 -3.58 7.58
C ILE A 10 16.20 -2.85 6.41
N LEU A 11 14.87 -2.75 6.46
CA LEU A 11 14.04 -2.07 5.47
C LEU A 11 13.55 -0.76 6.09
N ASN A 12 14.10 0.36 5.63
CA ASN A 12 13.92 1.67 6.28
C ASN A 12 12.64 2.39 5.85
N ASP A 13 12.15 2.09 4.65
CA ASP A 13 10.97 2.73 4.10
C ASP A 13 9.73 1.88 4.41
N SER A 14 8.66 2.51 4.88
CA SER A 14 7.32 1.93 5.07
C SER A 14 6.32 2.69 4.23
N ILE A 15 5.65 1.99 3.32
CA ILE A 15 4.60 2.53 2.47
C ILE A 15 3.31 1.78 2.76
N LYS A 16 2.23 2.50 3.11
CA LYS A 16 0.93 1.89 3.45
C LYS A 16 -0.11 2.37 2.46
N PHE A 17 -0.70 1.47 1.69
CA PHE A 17 -1.82 1.78 0.80
C PHE A 17 -3.14 1.35 1.44
N TYR A 18 -4.15 2.20 1.35
CA TYR A 18 -5.49 1.94 1.88
C TYR A 18 -6.44 1.54 0.76
N LEU A 19 -6.53 0.24 0.48
CA LEU A 19 -7.22 -0.27 -0.71
C LEU A 19 -8.66 -0.69 -0.37
N PRO A 20 -9.69 -0.15 -1.06
CA PRO A 20 -11.03 -0.68 -0.93
C PRO A 20 -11.11 -2.07 -1.54
N ARG A 21 -11.87 -2.99 -0.92
CA ARG A 21 -12.11 -4.35 -1.44
C ARG A 21 -13.16 -4.33 -2.56
N VAL A 22 -12.83 -3.69 -3.68
CA VAL A 22 -13.63 -3.61 -4.91
C VAL A 22 -13.08 -4.53 -6.00
N GLU A 23 -13.73 -4.57 -7.16
CA GLU A 23 -13.22 -5.27 -8.35
C GLU A 23 -11.80 -4.80 -8.71
N GLY A 24 -10.93 -5.71 -9.14
CA GLY A 24 -9.51 -5.44 -9.42
C GLY A 24 -8.59 -5.45 -8.20
N TYR A 25 -9.10 -5.42 -6.96
CA TYR A 25 -8.29 -5.41 -5.73
C TYR A 25 -7.29 -6.57 -5.65
N LEU A 26 -7.71 -7.81 -5.95
CA LEU A 26 -6.84 -8.98 -5.84
C LEU A 26 -5.66 -8.93 -6.83
N GLU A 27 -5.86 -8.33 -7.99
CA GLU A 27 -4.82 -8.17 -9.01
C GLU A 27 -3.78 -7.14 -8.56
N VAL A 28 -4.23 -6.02 -8.00
CA VAL A 28 -3.35 -5.02 -7.38
C VAL A 28 -2.50 -5.64 -6.27
N VAL A 29 -3.10 -6.40 -5.35
CA VAL A 29 -2.36 -7.05 -4.26
C VAL A 29 -1.35 -8.07 -4.79
N ARG A 30 -1.72 -8.86 -5.80
CA ARG A 30 -0.79 -9.83 -6.42
C ARG A 30 0.38 -9.12 -7.08
N ASP A 31 0.12 -8.06 -7.84
CA ASP A 31 1.16 -7.24 -8.46
C ASP A 31 2.12 -6.67 -7.40
N MET A 32 1.59 -6.08 -6.32
CA MET A 32 2.40 -5.58 -5.21
C MET A 32 3.23 -6.67 -4.53
N SER A 33 2.64 -7.84 -4.26
CA SER A 33 3.36 -8.98 -3.65
C SER A 33 4.48 -9.52 -4.54
N SER A 34 4.37 -9.38 -5.86
CA SER A 34 5.42 -9.80 -6.79
C SER A 34 6.58 -8.80 -6.86
N LYS A 35 6.30 -7.51 -6.64
CA LYS A 35 7.28 -6.41 -6.70
C LYS A 35 8.06 -6.24 -5.40
N TYR A 36 7.43 -6.48 -4.25
CA TYR A 36 7.99 -6.11 -2.95
C TYR A 36 8.16 -7.33 -2.04
N LYS A 37 9.35 -7.44 -1.44
CA LYS A 37 9.70 -8.59 -0.58
C LYS A 37 9.08 -8.52 0.81
N GLY A 38 9.05 -7.33 1.42
CA GLY A 38 8.44 -7.12 2.72
C GLY A 38 7.03 -6.57 2.55
N MET A 39 6.01 -7.41 2.70
CA MET A 39 4.62 -6.99 2.56
C MET A 39 3.76 -7.58 3.67
N SER A 40 2.86 -6.77 4.22
CA SER A 40 1.83 -7.21 5.16
C SER A 40 0.46 -6.68 4.76
N LEU A 41 -0.59 -7.42 5.17
CA LEU A 41 -1.98 -7.15 4.82
C LEU A 41 -2.80 -7.10 6.10
N ILE A 42 -3.59 -6.04 6.28
CA ILE A 42 -4.52 -5.90 7.41
C ILE A 42 -5.90 -5.54 6.88
N GLU A 43 -6.90 -6.39 7.16
CA GLU A 43 -8.31 -6.07 6.89
C GLU A 43 -8.85 -5.16 7.99
N PHE A 44 -9.57 -4.12 7.61
CA PHE A 44 -10.24 -3.22 8.54
C PHE A 44 -11.46 -2.55 7.89
N ASP A 45 -12.40 -2.11 8.71
CA ASP A 45 -13.54 -1.31 8.26
C ASP A 45 -13.13 0.17 8.23
N GLY A 46 -13.33 0.84 7.10
CA GLY A 46 -12.82 2.19 6.87
C GLY A 46 -13.82 3.13 6.19
N TYR A 47 -13.66 4.43 6.48
CA TYR A 47 -14.43 5.52 5.90
C TYR A 47 -13.51 6.39 5.04
N PHE A 48 -13.48 6.13 3.74
CA PHE A 48 -12.79 6.97 2.76
C PHE A 48 -13.82 7.49 1.74
N GLU A 49 -13.52 8.63 1.12
CA GLU A 49 -14.36 9.30 0.11
C GLU A 49 -15.72 9.82 0.61
N GLY A 50 -15.85 10.12 1.90
CA GLY A 50 -17.10 10.68 2.44
C GLY A 50 -18.27 9.69 2.49
N LYS A 51 -18.00 8.39 2.38
CA LYS A 51 -19.00 7.34 2.57
C LYS A 51 -19.48 7.33 4.03
N PHE A 52 -20.79 7.26 4.22
CA PHE A 52 -21.42 7.22 5.55
C PHE A 52 -21.42 5.81 6.17
N GLU A 53 -21.27 4.78 5.34
CA GLU A 53 -21.13 3.39 5.77
C GLU A 53 -19.69 2.91 5.60
N PRO A 54 -19.16 2.13 6.55
CA PRO A 54 -17.81 1.61 6.45
C PRO A 54 -17.75 0.62 5.28
N THR A 55 -16.74 0.79 4.42
CA THR A 55 -16.42 -0.22 3.40
C THR A 55 -15.31 -1.10 3.95
N LYS A 56 -15.25 -2.37 3.53
CA LYS A 56 -14.10 -3.22 3.83
C LYS A 56 -12.87 -2.72 3.09
N TYR A 57 -11.84 -2.36 3.85
CA TYR A 57 -10.54 -1.95 3.34
C TYR A 57 -9.46 -2.96 3.70
N MET A 58 -8.40 -2.90 2.93
CA MET A 58 -7.18 -3.65 3.13
C MET A 58 -6.03 -2.66 3.16
N ARG A 59 -5.35 -2.59 4.31
CA ARG A 59 -4.09 -1.88 4.41
C ARG A 59 -3.00 -2.78 3.87
N VAL A 60 -2.40 -2.38 2.76
CA VAL A 60 -1.24 -3.04 2.18
C VAL A 60 -0.01 -2.26 2.60
N GLU A 61 0.77 -2.83 3.51
CA GLU A 61 2.01 -2.20 3.98
C GLU A 61 3.22 -2.90 3.35
N ILE A 62 4.08 -2.11 2.72
CA ILE A 62 5.31 -2.52 2.07
C ILE A 62 6.50 -1.95 2.83
N HIS A 63 7.49 -2.79 3.10
CA HIS A 63 8.79 -2.40 3.61
C HIS A 63 9.86 -2.59 2.54
N THR A 64 10.69 -1.57 2.34
CA THR A 64 11.70 -1.52 1.27
C THR A 64 12.85 -0.58 1.64
N ASN A 65 13.79 -0.39 0.73
CA ASN A 65 14.86 0.60 0.81
C ASN A 65 14.97 1.36 -0.52
N ASN A 66 15.40 2.62 -0.46
CA ASN A 66 15.73 3.44 -1.61
C ASN A 66 14.55 3.68 -2.56
N ILE A 67 13.34 3.79 -2.02
CA ILE A 67 12.17 4.22 -2.80
C ILE A 67 12.00 5.73 -2.71
N ASP A 68 11.71 6.33 -3.86
CA ASP A 68 11.40 7.74 -3.99
C ASP A 68 9.89 8.03 -3.78
N GLU A 69 9.57 9.14 -3.08
CA GLU A 69 8.19 9.56 -2.79
C GLU A 69 7.42 9.83 -4.09
N GLU A 70 8.05 10.42 -5.11
CA GLU A 70 7.40 10.70 -6.41
C GLU A 70 7.02 9.41 -7.15
N CYS A 71 7.89 8.41 -7.11
CA CYS A 71 7.59 7.08 -7.62
C CYS A 71 6.36 6.47 -6.93
N MET A 72 6.25 6.60 -5.61
CA MET A 72 5.10 6.08 -4.86
C MET A 72 3.82 6.88 -5.10
N MET A 73 3.90 8.20 -5.32
CA MET A 73 2.75 9.00 -5.75
C MET A 73 2.21 8.53 -7.10
N LYS A 74 3.10 8.22 -8.06
CA LYS A 74 2.71 7.68 -9.37
C LYS A 74 2.08 6.29 -9.24
N GLU A 75 2.66 5.43 -8.40
CA GLU A 75 2.09 4.09 -8.15
C GLU A 75 0.73 4.17 -7.44
N ALA A 76 0.57 5.07 -6.47
CA ALA A 76 -0.73 5.33 -5.83
C ALA A 76 -1.78 5.78 -6.85
N ASN A 77 -1.43 6.68 -7.78
CA ASN A 77 -2.35 7.09 -8.84
C ASN A 77 -2.69 5.93 -9.80
N ARG A 78 -1.71 5.09 -10.15
CA ARG A 78 -1.95 3.90 -10.98
C ARG A 78 -2.91 2.94 -10.30
N ILE A 79 -2.73 2.67 -9.00
CA ILE A 79 -3.62 1.83 -8.20
C ILE A 79 -5.02 2.44 -8.12
N ARG A 80 -5.12 3.76 -7.85
CA ARG A 80 -6.39 4.49 -7.82
C ARG A 80 -7.19 4.28 -9.11
N LEU A 81 -6.52 4.42 -10.26
CA LEU A 81 -7.12 4.20 -11.58
C LEU A 81 -7.52 2.73 -11.78
N ALA A 82 -6.67 1.77 -11.40
CA ALA A 82 -6.95 0.34 -11.51
C ALA A 82 -8.16 -0.10 -10.67
N LEU A 83 -8.39 0.54 -9.52
CA LEU A 83 -9.53 0.29 -8.65
C LEU A 83 -10.73 1.19 -8.94
N ASN A 84 -10.67 2.03 -9.98
CA ASN A 84 -11.71 2.98 -10.35
C ASN A 84 -12.17 3.87 -9.17
N GLN A 85 -11.22 4.38 -8.39
CA GLN A 85 -11.50 5.27 -7.24
C GLN A 85 -11.29 6.75 -7.62
N LYS A 86 -12.06 7.64 -7.01
CA LYS A 86 -11.87 9.09 -7.17
C LYS A 86 -10.62 9.56 -6.45
N SER A 87 -10.31 8.92 -5.33
CA SER A 87 -9.12 9.17 -4.56
C SER A 87 -8.55 7.90 -3.94
N LEU A 88 -7.26 7.93 -3.59
CA LEU A 88 -6.60 6.85 -2.86
C LEU A 88 -5.69 7.46 -1.79
N ALA A 89 -5.91 7.05 -0.55
CA ALA A 89 -5.03 7.39 0.55
C ALA A 89 -3.84 6.41 0.60
N PHE A 90 -2.65 6.96 0.84
CA PHE A 90 -1.47 6.17 1.17
C PHE A 90 -0.55 6.92 2.13
N GLU A 91 0.27 6.20 2.89
CA GLU A 91 1.32 6.78 3.70
C GLU A 91 2.69 6.43 3.13
N PHE A 92 3.59 7.40 3.12
CA PHE A 92 5.02 7.19 2.89
C PHE A 92 5.77 7.62 4.14
N ASN A 93 6.45 6.69 4.83
CA ASN A 93 7.18 6.98 6.06
C ASN A 93 6.36 7.79 7.09
N ASN A 94 5.10 7.37 7.30
CA ASN A 94 4.10 7.96 8.20
C ASN A 94 3.54 9.33 7.77
N LYS A 95 3.87 9.82 6.57
CA LYS A 95 3.22 10.98 5.96
C LYS A 95 2.01 10.52 5.15
N LEU A 96 0.80 10.82 5.63
CA LEU A 96 -0.44 10.55 4.92
C LEU A 96 -0.60 11.48 3.72
N MET A 97 -0.87 10.89 2.57
CA MET A 97 -1.09 11.57 1.30
C MET A 97 -2.37 11.04 0.64
N LEU A 98 -3.07 11.93 -0.05
CA LEU A 98 -4.28 11.61 -0.79
C LEU A 98 -4.04 11.97 -2.25
N VAL A 99 -4.07 10.96 -3.12
CA VAL A 99 -4.05 11.17 -4.57
C VAL A 99 -5.49 11.18 -5.07
N SER A 100 -5.89 12.22 -5.78
CA SER A 100 -7.27 12.40 -6.25
C SER A 100 -7.32 12.73 -7.75
N GLU A 101 -8.46 12.46 -8.39
CA GLU A 101 -8.77 13.02 -9.71
C GLU A 101 -8.72 14.56 -9.70
N SER A 102 -8.33 15.15 -10.83
CA SER A 102 -8.31 16.60 -11.04
C SER A 102 -9.62 17.10 -11.62
#